data_AF-A0A625U1D8-F1
#
_entry.id   AF-A0A625U1D8-F1
#
_cell.length_a   1.000
_cell.length_b   1.000
_cell.length_c   1.000
_cell.angle_alpha   90.00
_cell.angle_beta   90.00
_cell.angle_gamma   90.00
#
_symmetry.space_group_name_H-M   'P 1'
#
loop_
_entity.id
_entity.type
_entity.pdbx_description
1 polymer ?
#
loop_
_entity_poly.entity_id
_entity_poly.type
_entity_poly.pdbx_seq_one_letter_code
_entity_poly.pdbx_strand_id
1 'polypeptide(L)'
;EMHHSGLVEFHSHTHTHRRWDQKPVSRNPSDLLRVDILLSRKRMREMLGYCSQHLCWPEGWYCSDYIHVAEELGFTYLYTTERRMNNPVIGSQRIGRINTKERKNVGWLKRRLFYHTTPGFSSLLARHKGARRIAD
;
A
#
# COMPACT_ATOMS: atom_id res chain seq x y z
N GLU A 1 -15.07 18.20 -6.05
CA GLU A 1 -15.26 18.89 -4.74
C GLU A 1 -14.04 18.72 -3.82
N MET A 2 -13.81 17.56 -3.20
CA MET A 2 -12.72 17.37 -2.22
C MET A 2 -11.31 17.65 -2.77
N HIS A 3 -11.04 17.36 -4.05
CA HIS A 3 -9.75 17.70 -4.66
C HIS A 3 -9.47 19.22 -4.68
N HIS A 4 -10.50 20.04 -4.90
CA HIS A 4 -10.36 21.49 -4.99
C HIS A 4 -10.20 22.19 -3.64
N SER A 5 -10.46 21.49 -2.52
CA SER A 5 -10.26 22.09 -1.20
C SER A 5 -8.79 22.20 -0.79
N GLY A 6 -7.89 21.44 -1.44
CA GLY A 6 -6.49 21.34 -1.05
C GLY A 6 -6.23 20.57 0.25
N LEU A 7 -7.28 20.03 0.89
CA LEU A 7 -7.17 19.30 2.16
C LEU A 7 -7.00 17.78 1.97
N VAL A 8 -7.26 17.28 0.76
CA VAL A 8 -7.31 15.84 0.47
C VAL A 8 -6.50 15.53 -0.77
N GLU A 9 -5.59 14.57 -0.61
CA GLU A 9 -4.82 14.01 -1.72
C GLU A 9 -5.49 12.74 -2.25
N PHE A 10 -5.41 12.55 -3.56
CA PHE A 10 -5.92 11.38 -4.26
C PHE A 10 -4.75 10.58 -4.83
N HIS A 11 -4.70 9.29 -4.50
CA HIS A 11 -3.64 8.39 -4.90
C HIS A 11 -4.20 7.10 -5.49
N SER A 12 -3.40 6.42 -6.32
CA SER A 12 -3.80 5.16 -6.95
C SER A 12 -4.01 4.09 -5.89
N HIS A 13 -5.10 3.34 -6.01
CA HIS A 13 -5.34 2.10 -5.24
C HIS A 13 -5.40 0.88 -6.18
N THR A 14 -4.75 0.96 -7.35
CA THR A 14 -5.02 0.14 -8.53
C THR A 14 -6.43 0.39 -9.11
N HIS A 15 -6.83 -0.36 -10.14
CA HIS A 15 -8.10 -0.10 -10.85
C HIS A 15 -9.20 -1.06 -10.42
N THR A 16 -8.90 -2.35 -10.32
CA THR A 16 -9.89 -3.38 -9.99
C THR A 16 -9.76 -3.97 -8.59
N HIS A 17 -8.70 -3.61 -7.86
CA HIS A 17 -8.37 -4.15 -6.53
C HIS A 17 -8.23 -5.69 -6.47
N ARG A 18 -7.91 -6.33 -7.60
CA ARG A 18 -7.86 -7.80 -7.70
C ARG A 18 -6.55 -8.39 -7.14
N ARG A 19 -6.68 -9.51 -6.42
CA ARG A 19 -5.58 -10.42 -6.06
C ARG A 19 -5.18 -11.28 -7.27
N TRP A 20 -4.41 -10.70 -8.19
CA TRP A 20 -3.98 -11.37 -9.42
C TRP A 20 -3.13 -12.63 -9.15
N ASP A 21 -2.47 -12.70 -7.99
CA ASP A 21 -1.73 -13.86 -7.50
C ASP A 21 -2.61 -15.06 -7.17
N GLN A 22 -3.89 -14.82 -6.84
CA GLN A 22 -4.86 -15.85 -6.46
C GLN A 22 -5.78 -16.26 -7.62
N LYS A 23 -5.60 -15.69 -8.81
CA LYS A 23 -6.44 -15.98 -9.96
C LYS A 23 -5.80 -17.06 -10.83
N PRO A 24 -6.56 -18.06 -11.29
CA PRO A 24 -6.08 -19.02 -12.27
C PRO A 24 -6.01 -18.31 -13.63
N VAL A 25 -4.89 -17.65 -13.88
CA VAL A 25 -4.63 -16.92 -15.13
C VAL A 25 -3.48 -17.57 -15.87
N SER A 26 -3.59 -17.64 -17.19
CA SER A 26 -2.50 -18.12 -18.07
C SER A 26 -1.36 -17.10 -18.21
N ARG A 27 -1.58 -15.86 -17.78
CA ARG A 27 -0.60 -14.76 -17.84
C ARG A 27 0.07 -14.55 -16.48
N ASN A 28 1.27 -13.98 -16.49
CA ASN A 28 1.97 -13.61 -15.27
C ASN A 28 1.14 -12.56 -14.48
N PRO A 29 0.88 -12.78 -13.17
CA PRO A 29 0.18 -11.82 -12.32
C PRO A 29 0.74 -10.39 -12.36
N SER A 30 2.06 -10.24 -12.49
CA SER A 30 2.73 -8.94 -12.55
C SER A 30 2.37 -8.15 -13.83
N ASP A 31 2.16 -8.82 -14.96
CA ASP A 31 1.71 -8.18 -16.20
C ASP A 31 0.27 -7.70 -16.09
N LEU A 32 -0.59 -8.50 -15.46
CA LEU A 32 -1.98 -8.12 -15.20
C LEU A 32 -2.06 -6.94 -14.23
N LEU A 33 -1.23 -6.94 -13.19
CA LEU A 33 -1.10 -5.80 -12.28
C LEU A 33 -0.63 -4.55 -13.04
N ARG A 34 0.36 -4.66 -13.92
CA ARG A 34 0.86 -3.54 -14.72
C ARG A 34 -0.27 -2.86 -15.47
N VAL A 35 -1.10 -3.66 -16.15
CA VAL A 35 -2.29 -3.16 -16.86
C VAL A 35 -3.28 -2.52 -15.89
N ASP A 36 -3.56 -3.13 -14.75
CA ASP A 36 -4.48 -2.59 -13.73
C ASP A 36 -4.00 -1.23 -13.19
N ILE A 37 -2.70 -1.08 -12.92
CA ILE A 37 -2.10 0.17 -12.47
C ILE A 37 -2.19 1.25 -13.56
N LEU A 38 -1.92 0.90 -14.82
CA LEU A 38 -2.00 1.83 -15.95
C LEU A 38 -3.44 2.32 -16.17
N LEU A 39 -4.44 1.44 -16.05
CA LEU A 39 -5.85 1.82 -16.10
C LEU A 39 -6.23 2.76 -14.97
N SER A 40 -5.76 2.50 -13.74
CA SER A 40 -5.98 3.39 -12.59
C SER A 40 -5.38 4.78 -12.84
N ARG A 41 -4.13 4.84 -13.32
CA ARG A 41 -3.47 6.10 -13.69
C ARG A 41 -4.24 6.86 -14.76
N LYS A 42 -4.68 6.17 -15.82
CA LYS A 42 -5.48 6.78 -16.88
C LYS A 42 -6.74 7.42 -16.29
N ARG A 43 -7.48 6.66 -15.46
CA ARG A 43 -8.70 7.15 -14.82
C ARG A 43 -8.46 8.34 -13.89
N MET A 44 -7.38 8.31 -13.11
CA MET A 44 -6.99 9.42 -12.23
C MET A 44 -6.72 10.70 -13.03
N ARG A 45 -5.98 10.59 -14.14
CA ARG A 45 -5.71 11.74 -15.03
C ARG A 45 -6.98 12.28 -15.68
N GLU A 46 -7.88 11.42 -16.11
CA GLU A 46 -9.17 11.85 -16.68
C GLU A 46 -10.03 12.60 -15.66
N MET A 47 -10.06 12.15 -14.40
CA MET A 47 -10.95 12.69 -13.39
C MET A 47 -10.37 13.89 -12.63
N LEU A 48 -9.05 13.93 -12.45
CA LEU A 48 -8.37 14.91 -11.59
C LEU A 48 -7.31 15.74 -12.35
N GLY A 49 -7.00 15.40 -13.59
CA GLY A 49 -5.92 16.03 -14.37
C GLY A 49 -4.52 15.51 -14.05
N TYR A 50 -4.34 14.68 -13.02
CA TYR A 50 -3.03 14.16 -12.63
C TYR A 50 -3.11 12.76 -12.02
N CYS A 51 -1.94 12.13 -11.85
CA CYS A 51 -1.77 10.93 -11.06
C CYS A 51 -0.44 11.04 -10.32
N SER A 52 -0.49 11.04 -8.98
CA SER A 52 0.69 11.15 -8.11
C SER A 52 1.62 9.93 -8.23
N GLN A 53 2.84 10.07 -7.72
CA GLN A 53 3.80 8.96 -7.56
C GLN A 53 3.44 7.98 -6.42
N HIS A 54 2.27 8.15 -5.79
CA HIS A 54 1.81 7.39 -4.65
C HIS A 54 0.87 6.27 -5.08
N LEU A 55 1.11 5.07 -4.55
CA LEU A 55 0.29 3.88 -4.77
C LEU A 55 0.00 3.18 -3.44
N CYS A 56 -1.27 2.90 -3.20
CA CYS A 56 -1.73 2.16 -2.05
C CYS A 56 -2.08 0.74 -2.47
N TRP A 57 -1.47 -0.28 -1.85
CA TRP A 57 -1.74 -1.67 -2.22
C TRP A 57 -3.11 -2.12 -1.71
N PRO A 58 -3.99 -2.68 -2.57
CA PRO A 58 -5.21 -3.38 -2.15
C PRO A 58 -4.89 -4.41 -1.07
N GLU A 59 -5.68 -4.40 0.01
CA GLU A 59 -5.49 -5.26 1.20
C GLU A 59 -4.13 -5.07 1.92
N GLY A 60 -3.27 -4.19 1.43
CA GLY A 60 -1.87 -4.08 1.80
C GLY A 60 -1.01 -5.26 1.34
N TRP A 61 -1.47 -6.07 0.38
CA TRP A 61 -0.74 -7.21 -0.15
C TRP A 61 0.15 -6.78 -1.33
N TYR A 62 1.38 -7.28 -1.34
CA TYR A 62 2.37 -6.98 -2.37
C TYR A 62 3.51 -8.03 -2.33
N CYS A 63 4.28 -8.12 -3.41
CA CYS A 63 5.52 -8.90 -3.50
C CYS A 63 6.64 -8.05 -4.13
N SER A 64 7.85 -8.62 -4.26
CA SER A 64 8.99 -7.95 -4.91
C SER A 64 8.66 -7.51 -6.33
N ASP A 65 8.03 -8.37 -7.10
CA ASP A 65 7.75 -8.13 -8.52
C ASP A 65 6.74 -6.99 -8.68
N TYR A 66 5.79 -6.88 -7.75
CA TYR A 66 4.80 -5.83 -7.75
C TYR A 66 5.41 -4.47 -7.40
N ILE A 67 6.36 -4.44 -6.47
CA ILE A 67 7.15 -3.23 -6.19
C ILE A 67 7.89 -2.83 -7.46
N HIS A 68 8.59 -3.77 -8.10
CA HIS A 68 9.36 -3.49 -9.30
C HIS A 68 8.49 -2.91 -10.43
N VAL A 69 7.32 -3.52 -10.69
CA VAL A 69 6.34 -2.99 -11.65
C VAL A 69 5.91 -1.57 -11.28
N ALA A 70 5.63 -1.30 -10.00
CA ALA A 70 5.22 0.04 -9.56
C ALA A 70 6.34 1.07 -9.77
N GLU A 71 7.58 0.72 -9.45
CA GLU A 71 8.75 1.58 -9.63
C GLU A 71 9.03 1.87 -11.10
N GLU A 72 9.02 0.86 -11.96
CA GLU A 72 9.17 1.02 -13.41
C GLU A 72 8.10 1.96 -14.00
N LEU A 73 6.89 1.90 -13.45
CA LEU A 73 5.81 2.79 -13.86
C LEU A 73 5.98 4.21 -13.28
N GLY A 74 6.87 4.45 -12.32
CA GLY A 74 7.13 5.75 -11.70
C GLY A 74 6.39 6.01 -10.39
N PHE A 75 5.91 4.96 -9.71
CA PHE A 75 5.38 5.07 -8.35
C PHE A 75 6.49 4.80 -7.33
N THR A 76 6.82 5.83 -6.54
CA THR A 76 7.94 5.81 -5.59
C THR A 76 7.48 5.72 -4.13
N TYR A 77 6.21 6.03 -3.83
CA TYR A 77 5.62 5.94 -2.49
C TYR A 77 4.57 4.84 -2.44
N LEU A 78 4.90 3.71 -1.81
CA LEU A 78 4.08 2.51 -1.80
C LEU A 78 3.57 2.23 -0.39
N TYR A 79 2.25 2.30 -0.20
CA TYR A 79 1.61 2.11 1.10
C TYR A 79 1.14 0.68 1.29
N THR A 80 1.60 0.07 2.38
CA THR A 80 1.30 -1.32 2.77
C THR A 80 0.44 -1.33 4.03
N THR A 81 0.21 -2.52 4.61
CA THR A 81 -0.34 -2.65 5.98
C THR A 81 0.66 -3.28 6.96
N GLU A 82 1.95 -3.16 6.65
CA GLU A 82 3.02 -3.62 7.54
C GLU A 82 2.99 -2.87 8.87
N ARG A 83 3.21 -3.62 9.94
CA ARG A 83 3.25 -3.10 11.31
C ARG A 83 4.65 -2.57 11.62
N ARG A 84 5.02 -1.47 10.98
CA ARG A 84 6.35 -0.87 11.09
C ARG A 84 6.31 0.64 11.29
N MET A 85 7.38 1.16 11.86
CA MET A 85 7.71 2.58 11.93
C MET A 85 8.24 3.02 10.57
N ASN A 86 7.69 4.13 10.09
CA ASN A 86 8.17 4.78 8.88
C ASN A 86 9.35 5.69 9.24
N ASN A 87 10.43 5.62 8.49
CA ASN A 87 11.56 6.52 8.59
C ASN A 87 12.25 6.65 7.22
N PRO A 88 12.99 7.73 6.97
CA PRO A 88 13.65 7.98 5.69
C PRO A 88 14.65 6.89 5.29
N VAL A 89 15.33 6.26 6.25
CA VAL A 89 16.39 5.26 6.00
C VAL A 89 15.85 3.98 5.35
N ILE A 90 14.65 3.54 5.74
CA ILE A 90 14.01 2.34 5.14
C ILE A 90 13.36 2.67 3.77
N GLY A 91 13.17 3.95 3.48
CA GLY A 91 12.62 4.41 2.20
C GLY A 91 11.10 4.27 2.08
N SER A 92 10.61 4.62 0.90
CA SER A 92 9.19 4.84 0.57
C SER A 92 8.50 3.65 -0.10
N GLN A 93 9.22 2.57 -0.42
CA GLN A 93 8.67 1.40 -1.11
C GLN A 93 7.78 0.50 -0.22
N ARG A 94 7.76 0.71 1.10
CA ARG A 94 7.04 -0.16 2.05
C ARG A 94 6.42 0.62 3.20
N ILE A 95 5.81 1.78 2.94
CA ILE A 95 5.26 2.67 3.96
C ILE A 95 4.18 1.92 4.76
N GLY A 96 4.43 1.69 6.05
CA GLY A 96 3.53 0.98 6.94
C GLY A 96 2.35 1.86 7.35
N ARG A 97 1.18 1.23 7.54
CA ARG A 97 -0.05 1.90 8.00
C ARG A 97 -0.74 1.12 9.10
N ILE A 98 -1.39 1.86 10.01
CA ILE A 98 -2.21 1.26 11.07
C ILE A 98 -3.55 0.84 10.48
N ASN A 99 -3.80 -0.46 10.44
CA ASN A 99 -5.11 -0.98 10.06
C ASN A 99 -6.10 -0.78 11.20
N THR A 100 -7.18 -0.03 10.95
CA THR A 100 -8.20 0.31 11.94
C THR A 100 -9.45 -0.55 11.87
N LYS A 101 -9.41 -1.81 11.39
CA LYS A 101 -10.60 -2.69 11.43
C LYS A 101 -10.97 -3.08 12.86
N GLU A 102 -9.98 -3.23 13.73
CA GLU A 102 -10.14 -3.60 15.13
C GLU A 102 -10.35 -2.36 16.03
N ARG A 103 -11.43 -1.58 15.83
CA ARG A 103 -11.67 -0.34 16.63
C ARG A 103 -12.31 -0.63 17.99
N LYS A 104 -11.64 -1.40 18.84
CA LYS A 104 -12.24 -1.84 20.12
C LYS A 104 -12.36 -0.70 21.14
N ASN A 105 -11.30 0.09 21.34
CA ASN A 105 -11.26 1.23 22.27
C ASN A 105 -9.95 2.05 22.11
N VAL A 106 -9.81 3.13 22.88
CA VAL A 106 -8.59 3.97 22.93
C VAL A 106 -7.35 3.17 23.38
N GLY A 107 -7.51 2.20 24.27
CA GLY A 107 -6.40 1.34 24.72
C GLY A 107 -5.78 0.52 23.58
N TRP A 108 -6.60 0.02 22.65
CA TRP A 108 -6.12 -0.63 21.42
C TRP A 108 -5.30 0.34 20.57
N LEU A 109 -5.79 1.58 20.40
CA LEU A 109 -5.08 2.58 19.59
C LEU A 109 -3.73 2.94 20.23
N LYS A 110 -3.68 3.18 21.54
CA LYS A 110 -2.43 3.42 22.28
C LYS A 110 -1.41 2.30 22.05
N ARG A 111 -1.86 1.05 22.12
CA ARG A 111 -1.02 -0.14 21.88
C ARG A 111 -0.52 -0.21 20.43
N ARG A 112 -1.38 0.11 19.46
CA ARG A 112 -0.99 0.16 18.04
C ARG A 112 -0.01 1.27 17.76
N LEU A 113 -0.23 2.47 18.30
CA LEU A 113 0.70 3.59 18.16
C LEU A 113 2.07 3.21 18.71
N PHE A 114 2.13 2.63 19.91
CA PHE A 114 3.39 2.14 20.50
C PHE A 114 4.17 1.21 19.55
N TYR A 115 3.50 0.27 18.88
CA TYR A 115 4.17 -0.62 17.91
C TYR A 115 4.72 0.10 16.68
N HIS A 116 4.09 1.20 16.27
CA HIS A 116 4.48 1.96 15.09
C HIS A 116 5.44 3.12 15.40
N THR A 117 5.66 3.46 16.68
CA THR A 117 6.52 4.58 17.10
C THR A 117 7.77 4.15 17.86
N THR A 118 7.87 2.90 18.33
CA THR A 118 9.04 2.42 19.09
C THR A 118 10.13 1.89 18.13
N PRO A 119 11.31 2.54 18.05
CA PRO A 119 12.42 2.07 17.21
C PRO A 119 12.88 0.66 17.60
N GLY A 120 13.37 -0.12 16.63
CA GLY A 120 13.85 -1.50 16.84
C GLY A 120 12.71 -2.51 17.06
N PHE A 121 11.85 -2.30 18.05
CA PHE A 121 10.70 -3.17 18.34
C PHE A 121 9.76 -3.26 17.13
N SER A 122 9.49 -2.13 16.49
CA SER A 122 8.65 -2.06 15.30
C SER A 122 9.19 -2.90 14.14
N SER A 123 10.50 -2.82 13.89
CA SER A 123 11.18 -3.61 12.85
C SER A 123 11.16 -5.10 13.16
N LEU A 124 11.36 -5.48 14.44
CA LEU A 124 11.33 -6.87 14.87
C LEU A 124 9.90 -7.45 14.79
N LEU A 125 8.89 -6.66 15.15
CA LEU A 125 7.49 -7.04 15.00
C LEU A 125 7.08 -7.18 13.53
N ALA A 126 7.55 -6.28 12.65
CA ALA A 126 7.32 -6.37 11.21
C ALA A 126 7.95 -7.64 10.62
N ARG A 127 9.16 -8.01 11.06
CA ARG A 127 9.83 -9.26 10.67
C ARG A 127 9.10 -10.50 11.21
N HIS A 128 8.73 -10.50 12.49
CA HIS A 128 8.07 -11.64 13.14
C HIS A 128 6.64 -11.86 12.65
N LYS A 129 5.84 -10.80 12.49
CA LYS A 129 4.45 -10.92 12.05
C LYS A 129 4.30 -10.90 10.53
N GLY A 130 5.41 -10.64 9.81
CA GLY A 130 5.48 -10.52 8.36
C GLY A 130 4.61 -9.39 7.81
N ALA A 131 4.88 -8.98 6.56
CA ALA A 131 3.80 -8.50 5.71
C ALA A 131 2.72 -9.59 5.77
N ARG A 132 1.57 -9.26 6.36
CA ARG A 132 0.45 -10.17 6.65
C ARG A 132 0.35 -11.26 5.57
N ARG A 133 0.98 -12.42 5.80
CA ARG A 133 0.71 -13.65 5.04
C ARG A 133 -0.71 -13.99 5.47
N ILE A 134 -1.69 -13.58 4.67
CA ILE A 134 -2.99 -14.21 4.71
C ILE A 134 -2.86 -15.41 3.79
N ALA A 135 -2.45 -16.52 4.39
CA ALA A 135 -2.64 -17.88 3.92
C ALA A 135 -2.47 -18.76 5.15
N ASP A 136 -3.59 -19.11 5.76
CA ASP A 136 -4.10 -20.47 5.62
C ASP A 136 -5.48 -20.37 4.97
#